data_AF-A0ABD6DEW8-F1
#
_entry.id   AF-A0ABD6DEW8-F1
#
_cell.length_a   1.000
_cell.length_b   1.000
_cell.length_c   1.000
_cell.angle_alpha   90.00
_cell.angle_beta   90.00
_cell.angle_gamma   90.00
#
_symmetry.space_group_name_H-M   'P 1'
#
loop_
_entity.id
_entity.type
_entity.pdbx_description
1 polymer ?
#
loop_
_entity_poly.entity_id
_entity_poly.type
_entity_poly.pdbx_seq_one_letter_code
_entity_poly.pdbx_strand_id
1 'polypeptide(L)'
;MGLVITDVSPRVTDWIPQLLDELLPSSLHTIRKFICEIDPQIFTHERYGSVLPALQDKILGFEQQKLQDTTEVWSDSEVEAVDYLNSLVEFAIKYAESSKDDLSTYHQQRYEKFEQLLTTVGTGKGSMNGGLEALAKGPVRLHQELDETAQPITLILDGESWTNLDDRSTGVRALAAITVLGSAFDIRLVISPGLETELRRRYPKWYDAHLGLTETPDRSVQETVAEADRSPEVTRRHAWEALQELPEGSGRLRLLGNLSVDGYRDYRDLKQDDEIGVKSGTVGRYVLDLEELGLVSIDRCGKYNSASLTSLGRLAVEEFVTEDYRTIHPAQSTLETALTLTPQSDAGTVYRAQASTEGGGWVTSDSNRRRLARDNRLPSERRQLRPVAQRPLRGPRRLGNAPAIPCWPPKPRS
;
A
#
# COMPACT_ATOMS: atom_id res chain seq x y z
N MET A 1 -18.46 7.09 -4.53
CA MET A 1 -18.69 7.63 -3.17
C MET A 1 -17.62 7.01 -2.29
N GLY A 2 -16.88 7.79 -1.50
CA GLY A 2 -15.79 7.24 -0.67
C GLY A 2 -16.29 6.78 0.69
N LEU A 3 -15.68 5.73 1.25
CA LEU A 3 -15.94 5.28 2.62
C LEU A 3 -15.21 6.19 3.60
N VAL A 4 -15.79 6.41 4.79
CA VAL A 4 -15.20 7.26 5.82
C VAL A 4 -15.31 6.55 7.17
N ILE A 5 -14.18 6.11 7.71
CA ILE A 5 -14.09 5.50 9.03
C ILE A 5 -13.53 6.53 10.00
N THR A 6 -14.30 6.84 11.03
CA THR A 6 -13.90 7.78 12.09
C THR A 6 -13.27 7.04 13.26
N ASP A 7 -12.61 7.80 14.15
CA ASP A 7 -12.10 7.30 15.43
C ASP A 7 -11.18 6.08 15.30
N VAL A 8 -10.37 6.05 14.23
CA VAL A 8 -9.45 4.95 13.94
C VAL A 8 -8.37 4.91 15.01
N SER A 9 -8.49 3.96 15.93
CA SER A 9 -7.56 3.74 17.04
C SER A 9 -6.37 2.83 16.62
N PRO A 10 -5.29 2.78 17.42
CA PRO A 10 -4.21 1.81 17.21
C PRO A 10 -4.63 0.34 17.33
N ARG A 11 -5.83 0.04 17.81
CA ARG A 11 -6.34 -1.33 17.96
C ARG A 11 -7.16 -1.70 16.74
N VAL A 12 -6.58 -2.54 15.89
CA VAL A 12 -7.19 -3.05 14.64
C VAL A 12 -8.58 -3.66 14.87
N THR A 13 -8.83 -4.28 16.02
CA THR A 13 -10.12 -4.87 16.38
C THR A 13 -11.24 -3.86 16.55
N ASP A 14 -10.91 -2.58 16.72
CA ASP A 14 -11.88 -1.55 17.06
C ASP A 14 -12.47 -0.92 15.79
N TRP A 15 -11.77 -0.98 14.66
CA TRP A 15 -12.17 -0.29 13.42
C TRP A 15 -12.20 -1.18 12.16
N ILE A 16 -11.43 -2.28 12.09
CA ILE A 16 -11.50 -3.17 10.91
C ILE A 16 -12.90 -3.78 10.73
N PRO A 17 -13.60 -4.27 11.78
CA PRO A 17 -14.94 -4.81 11.59
C PRO A 17 -15.92 -3.79 11.00
N GLN A 18 -15.87 -2.55 11.47
CA GLN A 18 -16.69 -1.47 10.90
C GLN A 18 -16.31 -1.19 9.45
N LEU A 19 -15.01 -1.13 9.14
CA LEU A 19 -14.55 -0.94 7.75
C LEU A 19 -15.05 -2.05 6.84
N LEU A 20 -14.98 -3.30 7.28
CA LEU A 20 -15.42 -4.45 6.49
C LEU A 20 -16.94 -4.49 6.33
N ASP A 21 -17.69 -4.06 7.34
CA ASP A 21 -19.15 -3.89 7.27
C ASP A 21 -19.54 -2.83 6.24
N GLU A 22 -18.88 -1.66 6.27
CA GLU A 22 -19.09 -0.59 5.30
C GLU A 22 -18.62 -0.96 3.88
N LEU A 23 -17.59 -1.80 3.77
CA LEU A 23 -17.08 -2.31 2.50
C LEU A 23 -17.95 -3.43 1.91
N LEU A 24 -18.69 -4.17 2.74
CA LEU A 24 -19.45 -5.36 2.33
C LEU A 24 -20.36 -5.12 1.12
N PRO A 25 -21.14 -4.03 1.02
CA PRO A 25 -21.95 -3.76 -0.18
C PRO A 25 -21.11 -3.66 -1.47
N SER A 26 -19.91 -3.06 -1.38
CA SER A 26 -18.97 -2.97 -2.50
C SER A 26 -18.40 -4.34 -2.85
N SER A 27 -17.94 -5.10 -1.85
CA SER A 27 -17.45 -6.48 -2.05
C SER A 27 -18.52 -7.38 -2.69
N LEU A 28 -19.78 -7.23 -2.27
CA LEU A 28 -20.92 -7.95 -2.86
C LEU A 28 -21.18 -7.53 -4.30
N HIS A 29 -21.06 -6.24 -4.63
CA HIS A 29 -21.17 -5.79 -6.00
C HIS A 29 -20.06 -6.38 -6.89
N THR A 30 -18.80 -6.28 -6.45
CA THR A 30 -17.62 -6.80 -7.15
C THR A 30 -17.74 -8.30 -7.41
N ILE A 31 -18.08 -9.09 -6.38
CA ILE A 31 -18.18 -10.55 -6.55
C ILE A 31 -19.39 -10.94 -7.42
N ARG A 32 -20.50 -10.21 -7.35
CA ARG A 32 -21.67 -10.50 -8.19
C ARG A 32 -21.39 -10.20 -9.66
N LYS A 33 -20.64 -9.13 -9.96
CA LYS A 33 -20.15 -8.85 -11.30
C LYS A 33 -19.28 -10.00 -11.81
N PHE A 34 -18.33 -10.47 -11.00
CA PHE A 34 -17.48 -11.61 -11.34
C PHE A 34 -18.29 -12.92 -11.58
N ILE A 35 -19.28 -13.21 -10.74
CA ILE A 35 -20.18 -14.36 -10.93
C ILE A 35 -20.93 -14.25 -12.27
N CYS A 36 -21.45 -13.07 -12.61
CA CYS A 36 -22.13 -12.83 -13.89
C CYS A 36 -21.21 -13.05 -15.10
N GLU A 37 -19.92 -12.75 -14.99
CA GLU A 37 -18.93 -12.98 -16.05
C GLU A 37 -18.66 -14.47 -16.26
N ILE A 38 -18.69 -15.28 -15.20
CA ILE A 38 -18.51 -16.74 -15.28
C ILE A 38 -19.79 -17.42 -15.79
N ASP A 39 -20.90 -17.23 -15.08
CA ASP A 39 -22.19 -17.82 -15.41
C ASP A 39 -23.34 -17.05 -14.74
N PRO A 40 -24.11 -16.26 -15.51
CA PRO A 40 -25.22 -15.48 -14.95
C PRO A 40 -26.38 -16.36 -14.45
N GLN A 41 -26.48 -17.63 -14.86
CA GLN A 41 -27.57 -18.51 -14.42
C GLN A 41 -27.43 -18.94 -12.95
N ILE A 42 -26.26 -18.72 -12.34
CA ILE A 42 -25.97 -19.06 -10.95
C ILE A 42 -26.94 -18.41 -9.98
N PHE A 43 -27.38 -17.18 -10.23
CA PHE A 43 -28.37 -16.51 -9.39
C PHE A 43 -29.76 -17.13 -9.47
N THR A 44 -30.05 -17.91 -10.52
CA THR A 44 -31.33 -18.60 -10.69
C THR A 44 -31.34 -19.98 -10.02
N HIS A 45 -30.23 -20.72 -10.10
CA HIS A 45 -30.18 -22.11 -9.62
C HIS A 45 -29.34 -22.30 -8.34
N GLU A 46 -28.66 -21.24 -7.86
CA GLU A 46 -27.83 -21.21 -6.65
C GLU A 46 -26.69 -22.25 -6.61
N ARG A 47 -26.20 -22.70 -7.78
CA ARG A 47 -25.10 -23.68 -7.87
C ARG A 47 -23.81 -22.96 -8.24
N TYR A 48 -23.00 -22.64 -7.26
CA TYR A 48 -21.77 -21.86 -7.41
C TYR A 48 -20.49 -22.68 -7.34
N GLY A 49 -20.60 -24.01 -7.50
CA GLY A 49 -19.45 -24.92 -7.46
C GLY A 49 -18.39 -24.65 -8.54
N SER A 50 -18.76 -23.99 -9.65
CA SER A 50 -17.84 -23.56 -10.70
C SER A 50 -17.16 -22.21 -10.40
N VAL A 51 -17.79 -21.34 -9.59
CA VAL A 51 -17.27 -20.01 -9.26
C VAL A 51 -16.12 -20.12 -8.28
N LEU A 52 -16.26 -20.95 -7.23
CA LEU A 52 -15.27 -21.01 -6.16
C LEU A 52 -13.87 -21.38 -6.67
N PRO A 53 -13.68 -22.41 -7.51
CA PRO A 53 -12.34 -22.72 -8.04
C PRO A 53 -11.77 -21.60 -8.90
N ALA A 54 -12.59 -20.96 -9.75
CA ALA A 54 -12.14 -19.86 -10.60
C ALA A 54 -11.78 -18.60 -9.81
N LEU A 55 -12.57 -18.27 -8.78
CA LEU A 55 -12.31 -17.16 -7.87
C LEU A 55 -11.04 -17.39 -7.07
N GLN A 56 -10.93 -18.57 -6.49
CA GLN A 56 -9.78 -19.00 -5.71
C GLN A 56 -8.51 -18.96 -6.57
N ASP A 57 -8.56 -19.48 -7.80
CA ASP A 57 -7.42 -19.42 -8.72
C ASP A 57 -7.00 -17.97 -9.03
N LYS A 58 -7.97 -17.11 -9.35
CA LYS A 58 -7.71 -15.71 -9.68
C LYS A 58 -7.14 -14.91 -8.52
N ILE A 59 -7.64 -15.11 -7.30
CA ILE A 59 -7.29 -14.30 -6.12
C ILE A 59 -6.06 -14.87 -5.41
N LEU A 60 -6.04 -16.17 -5.17
CA LEU A 60 -5.03 -16.86 -4.35
C LEU A 60 -3.94 -17.54 -5.20
N GLY A 61 -4.08 -17.58 -6.53
CA GLY A 61 -3.03 -18.07 -7.44
C GLY A 61 -2.84 -19.59 -7.44
N PHE A 62 -3.89 -20.36 -7.15
CA PHE A 62 -3.80 -21.81 -6.91
C PHE A 62 -3.24 -22.63 -8.08
N GLU A 63 -3.30 -22.18 -9.34
CA GLU A 63 -2.61 -22.89 -10.44
C GLU A 63 -1.07 -22.79 -10.38
N GLN A 64 -0.48 -21.80 -9.69
CA GLN A 64 0.98 -21.72 -9.53
C GLN A 64 1.52 -22.69 -8.46
N GLN A 65 0.72 -23.06 -7.46
CA GLN A 65 1.09 -24.06 -6.44
C GLN A 65 0.78 -25.50 -6.85
N LYS A 66 -0.04 -25.72 -7.89
CA LYS A 66 -0.52 -27.06 -8.26
C LYS A 66 0.52 -27.98 -8.91
N LEU A 67 1.79 -27.58 -9.00
CA LEU A 67 2.85 -28.41 -9.59
C LEU A 67 4.08 -28.68 -8.72
N GLN A 68 4.16 -28.14 -7.50
CA GLN A 68 5.26 -28.45 -6.57
C GLN A 68 4.69 -28.73 -5.17
N ASP A 69 4.67 -30.01 -4.79
CA ASP A 69 4.29 -30.54 -3.47
C ASP A 69 2.82 -30.49 -3.03
N THR A 70 2.14 -31.62 -3.22
CA THR A 70 0.85 -31.99 -2.60
C THR A 70 0.93 -32.22 -1.08
N THR A 71 2.01 -31.79 -0.43
CA THR A 71 2.27 -31.87 1.02
C THR A 71 2.27 -30.52 1.73
N GLU A 72 2.05 -29.42 1.02
CA GLU A 72 2.02 -28.08 1.62
C GLU A 72 0.71 -27.88 2.42
N VAL A 73 0.83 -27.76 3.74
CA VAL A 73 -0.29 -27.51 4.66
C VAL A 73 -0.57 -26.02 4.64
N TRP A 74 -1.82 -25.64 4.33
CA TRP A 74 -2.25 -24.24 4.30
C TRP A 74 -1.98 -23.53 5.64
N SER A 75 -1.56 -22.28 5.57
CA SER A 75 -1.46 -21.43 6.75
C SER A 75 -2.85 -21.07 7.29
N ASP A 76 -2.93 -20.73 8.58
CA ASP A 76 -4.18 -20.23 9.18
C ASP A 76 -4.74 -19.01 8.42
N SER A 77 -3.87 -18.15 7.89
CA SER A 77 -4.24 -17.00 7.07
C SER A 77 -4.82 -17.36 5.71
N GLU A 78 -4.34 -18.44 5.08
CA GLU A 78 -4.88 -18.97 3.81
C GLU A 78 -6.22 -19.63 4.01
N VAL A 79 -6.35 -20.45 5.06
CA VAL A 79 -7.63 -21.09 5.40
C VAL A 79 -8.69 -20.03 5.70
N GLU A 80 -8.36 -18.99 6.46
CA GLU A 80 -9.29 -17.90 6.78
C GLU A 80 -9.66 -17.07 5.54
N ALA A 81 -8.71 -16.79 4.63
CA ALA A 81 -9.00 -16.10 3.37
C ALA A 81 -9.94 -16.92 2.47
N VAL A 82 -9.73 -18.24 2.38
CA VAL A 82 -10.63 -19.15 1.64
C VAL A 82 -12.02 -19.18 2.28
N ASP A 83 -12.11 -19.22 3.61
CA ASP A 83 -13.38 -19.19 4.35
C ASP A 83 -14.13 -17.87 4.11
N TYR A 84 -13.41 -16.74 4.09
CA TYR A 84 -13.95 -15.42 3.73
C TYR A 84 -14.53 -15.42 2.31
N LEU A 85 -13.77 -15.86 1.30
CA LEU A 85 -14.22 -15.85 -0.10
C LEU A 85 -15.43 -16.77 -0.32
N ASN A 86 -15.42 -17.97 0.28
CA ASN A 86 -16.54 -18.91 0.19
C ASN A 86 -17.80 -18.31 0.84
N SER A 87 -17.65 -17.69 2.01
CA SER A 87 -18.72 -17.01 2.73
C SER A 87 -19.28 -15.84 1.92
N LEU A 88 -18.42 -15.04 1.28
CA LEU A 88 -18.83 -13.90 0.47
C LEU A 88 -19.63 -14.34 -0.76
N VAL A 89 -19.19 -15.39 -1.46
CA VAL A 89 -19.91 -15.94 -2.62
C VAL A 89 -21.27 -16.51 -2.21
N GLU A 90 -21.33 -17.29 -1.12
CA GLU A 90 -22.60 -17.83 -0.65
C GLU A 90 -23.55 -16.69 -0.24
N PHE A 91 -23.03 -15.66 0.43
CA PHE A 91 -23.81 -14.48 0.82
C PHE A 91 -24.33 -13.71 -0.39
N ALA A 92 -23.46 -13.45 -1.37
CA ALA A 92 -23.78 -12.74 -2.60
C ALA A 92 -24.91 -13.39 -3.41
N ILE A 93 -25.00 -14.72 -3.37
CA ILE A 93 -26.00 -15.49 -4.11
C ILE A 93 -27.31 -15.60 -3.34
N LYS A 94 -27.23 -15.90 -2.04
CA LYS A 94 -28.43 -16.27 -1.25
C LYS A 94 -29.07 -15.12 -0.49
N TYR A 95 -28.29 -14.09 -0.14
CA TYR A 95 -28.72 -13.10 0.85
C TYR A 95 -28.56 -11.65 0.41
N ALA A 96 -27.82 -11.37 -0.67
CA ALA A 96 -27.55 -9.99 -1.11
C ALA A 96 -28.79 -9.12 -1.39
N GLU A 97 -29.93 -9.74 -1.74
CA GLU A 97 -31.20 -9.04 -2.02
C GLU A 97 -32.26 -9.26 -0.93
N SER A 98 -31.94 -10.03 0.10
CA SER A 98 -32.89 -10.40 1.16
C SER A 98 -32.73 -9.50 2.37
N SER A 99 -33.83 -8.99 2.91
CA SER A 99 -33.84 -8.46 4.28
C SER A 99 -33.78 -9.63 5.26
N LYS A 100 -32.97 -9.49 6.31
CA LYS A 100 -32.88 -10.47 7.41
C LYS A 100 -34.26 -10.79 8.01
N ASP A 101 -35.14 -9.79 8.13
CA ASP A 101 -36.45 -9.95 8.75
C ASP A 101 -37.41 -10.81 7.94
N ASP A 102 -37.18 -10.90 6.62
CA ASP A 102 -38.00 -11.69 5.70
C ASP A 102 -37.54 -13.16 5.61
N LEU A 103 -36.40 -13.49 6.24
CA LEU A 103 -35.82 -14.83 6.22
C LEU A 103 -36.45 -15.74 7.28
N SER A 104 -36.55 -17.03 6.97
CA SER A 104 -36.86 -18.05 7.99
C SER A 104 -35.77 -18.09 9.07
N THR A 105 -36.11 -18.57 10.27
CA THR A 105 -35.19 -18.61 11.42
C THR A 105 -33.84 -19.26 11.12
N TYR A 106 -33.82 -20.35 10.35
CA TYR A 106 -32.57 -21.00 9.93
C TYR A 106 -31.71 -20.06 9.06
N HIS A 107 -32.34 -19.34 8.13
CA HIS A 107 -31.65 -18.40 7.25
C HIS A 107 -31.21 -17.12 7.98
N GLN A 108 -31.97 -16.65 8.99
CA GLN A 108 -31.55 -15.55 9.86
C GLN A 108 -30.27 -15.89 10.63
N GLN A 109 -30.19 -17.07 11.24
CA GLN A 109 -28.98 -17.52 11.95
C GLN A 109 -27.78 -17.65 11.01
N ARG A 110 -28.03 -18.14 9.78
CA ARG A 110 -26.98 -18.27 8.77
C ARG A 110 -26.50 -16.90 8.25
N TYR A 111 -27.42 -15.95 8.08
CA TYR A 111 -27.15 -14.57 7.72
C TYR A 111 -26.26 -13.89 8.78
N GLU A 112 -26.62 -13.97 10.06
CA GLU A 112 -25.81 -13.43 11.17
C GLU A 112 -24.41 -14.04 11.22
N LYS A 113 -24.31 -15.36 10.99
CA LYS A 113 -23.02 -16.03 10.95
C LYS A 113 -22.13 -15.49 9.82
N PHE A 114 -22.70 -15.20 8.66
CA PHE A 114 -21.94 -14.63 7.56
C PHE A 114 -21.53 -13.19 7.82
N GLU A 115 -22.40 -12.33 8.35
CA GLU A 115 -22.01 -10.98 8.77
C GLU A 115 -20.84 -11.02 9.76
N GLN A 116 -20.90 -11.93 10.74
CA GLN A 116 -19.80 -12.09 11.70
C GLN A 116 -18.49 -12.56 11.01
N LEU A 117 -18.54 -13.55 10.13
CA LEU A 117 -17.34 -14.04 9.44
C LEU A 117 -16.72 -12.97 8.52
N LEU A 118 -17.57 -12.28 7.75
CA LEU A 118 -17.13 -11.30 6.76
C LEU A 118 -16.58 -10.01 7.41
N THR A 119 -16.96 -9.71 8.65
CA THR A 119 -16.48 -8.54 9.39
C THR A 119 -15.34 -8.84 10.39
N THR A 120 -15.03 -10.11 10.67
CA THR A 120 -13.98 -10.47 11.64
C THR A 120 -12.68 -10.96 11.02
N VAL A 121 -12.66 -11.25 9.71
CA VAL A 121 -11.44 -11.61 8.98
C VAL A 121 -10.34 -10.57 9.23
N GLY A 122 -9.11 -11.03 9.44
CA GLY A 122 -7.98 -10.11 9.57
C GLY A 122 -7.72 -9.55 10.98
N THR A 123 -8.73 -9.59 11.85
CA THR A 123 -8.66 -9.00 13.20
C THR A 123 -7.88 -9.87 14.20
N GLY A 124 -7.62 -11.14 13.86
CA GLY A 124 -7.09 -12.13 14.80
C GLY A 124 -8.14 -12.64 15.80
N LYS A 125 -9.42 -12.31 15.59
CA LYS A 125 -10.59 -12.94 16.23
C LYS A 125 -11.45 -13.73 15.23
N GLY A 126 -10.97 -13.87 13.99
CA GLY A 126 -11.61 -14.63 12.92
C GLY A 126 -11.55 -16.15 13.16
N SER A 127 -12.10 -16.93 12.23
CA SER A 127 -12.28 -18.37 12.39
C SER A 127 -10.97 -19.15 12.61
N MET A 128 -9.84 -18.65 12.11
CA MET A 128 -8.52 -19.29 12.24
C MET A 128 -7.47 -18.39 12.90
N ASN A 129 -7.84 -17.20 13.36
CA ASN A 129 -6.91 -16.19 13.89
C ASN A 129 -5.77 -15.83 12.92
N GLY A 130 -6.02 -15.88 11.61
CA GLY A 130 -5.05 -15.63 10.54
C GLY A 130 -4.48 -14.20 10.51
N GLY A 131 -5.03 -13.30 11.33
CA GLY A 131 -4.51 -11.97 11.57
C GLY A 131 -4.37 -11.16 10.28
N LEU A 132 -3.47 -10.19 10.25
CA LEU A 132 -3.40 -9.24 9.13
C LEU A 132 -3.13 -9.90 7.77
N GLU A 133 -2.48 -11.06 7.73
CA GLU A 133 -2.25 -11.79 6.48
C GLU A 133 -3.56 -12.34 5.88
N ALA A 134 -4.53 -12.73 6.71
CA ALA A 134 -5.87 -13.11 6.23
C ALA A 134 -6.61 -11.91 5.61
N LEU A 135 -6.44 -10.69 6.16
CA LEU A 135 -6.97 -9.47 5.56
C LEU A 135 -6.37 -9.24 4.16
N ALA A 136 -5.04 -9.39 4.05
CA ALA A 136 -4.30 -9.21 2.81
C ALA A 136 -4.74 -10.22 1.74
N LYS A 137 -4.80 -11.51 2.10
CA LYS A 137 -5.14 -12.61 1.17
C LYS A 137 -6.63 -12.71 0.83
N GLY A 138 -7.52 -12.20 1.69
CA GLY A 138 -8.97 -12.24 1.48
C GLY A 138 -9.53 -10.95 0.87
N PRO A 139 -10.11 -10.04 1.67
CA PRO A 139 -10.79 -8.85 1.18
C PRO A 139 -9.90 -7.92 0.36
N VAL A 140 -8.65 -7.67 0.78
CA VAL A 140 -7.76 -6.77 0.03
C VAL A 140 -7.43 -7.34 -1.34
N ARG A 141 -7.04 -8.62 -1.40
CA ARG A 141 -6.73 -9.30 -2.67
C ARG A 141 -7.93 -9.36 -3.61
N LEU A 142 -9.13 -9.58 -3.07
CA LEU A 142 -10.39 -9.54 -3.83
C LEU A 142 -10.53 -8.21 -4.58
N HIS A 143 -10.45 -7.09 -3.88
CA HIS A 143 -10.62 -5.78 -4.47
C HIS A 143 -9.44 -5.42 -5.40
N GLN A 144 -8.22 -5.81 -5.05
CA GLN A 144 -7.04 -5.60 -5.91
C GLN A 144 -7.17 -6.28 -7.29
N GLU A 145 -7.75 -7.48 -7.34
CA GLU A 145 -7.81 -8.30 -8.56
C GLU A 145 -9.10 -8.10 -9.36
N LEU A 146 -10.19 -7.67 -8.72
CA LEU A 146 -11.51 -7.60 -9.35
C LEU A 146 -12.05 -6.18 -9.53
N ASP A 147 -11.59 -5.19 -8.76
CA ASP A 147 -12.04 -3.82 -8.96
C ASP A 147 -11.32 -3.19 -10.16
N GLU A 148 -12.07 -2.45 -10.97
CA GLU A 148 -11.50 -1.69 -12.10
C GLU A 148 -10.78 -0.43 -11.62
N THR A 149 -11.23 0.15 -10.50
CA THR A 149 -10.68 1.36 -9.90
C THR A 149 -10.59 1.21 -8.39
N ALA A 150 -9.50 1.71 -7.82
CA ALA A 150 -9.29 1.67 -6.37
C ALA A 150 -10.38 2.51 -5.67
N GLN A 151 -11.15 1.87 -4.79
CA GLN A 151 -12.16 2.55 -4.00
C GLN A 151 -11.49 3.48 -2.98
N PRO A 152 -11.89 4.76 -2.88
CA PRO A 152 -11.34 5.67 -1.90
C PRO A 152 -11.89 5.38 -0.50
N ILE A 153 -11.00 5.26 0.48
CA ILE A 153 -11.32 5.07 1.90
C ILE A 153 -10.59 6.15 2.71
N THR A 154 -11.36 6.97 3.40
CA THR A 154 -10.84 7.99 4.32
C THR A 154 -10.81 7.43 5.73
N LEU A 155 -9.65 7.44 6.37
CA LEU A 155 -9.46 7.04 7.76
C LEU A 155 -9.15 8.29 8.60
N ILE A 156 -10.00 8.60 9.57
CA ILE A 156 -9.78 9.69 10.51
C ILE A 156 -9.19 9.11 11.79
N LEU A 157 -7.91 9.40 12.03
CA LEU A 157 -7.17 8.79 13.14
C LEU A 157 -7.49 9.51 14.45
N ASP A 158 -7.77 8.73 15.49
CA ASP A 158 -7.99 9.26 16.84
C ASP A 158 -6.66 9.70 17.49
N GLY A 159 -6.37 11.00 17.42
CA GLY A 159 -5.16 11.59 17.99
C GLY A 159 -4.88 11.18 19.44
N GLU A 160 -5.92 11.06 20.28
CA GLU A 160 -5.74 10.74 21.70
C GLU A 160 -5.30 9.28 21.90
N SER A 161 -6.02 8.33 21.30
CA SER A 161 -5.68 6.90 21.42
C SER A 161 -4.30 6.57 20.85
N TRP A 162 -3.88 7.25 19.78
CA TRP A 162 -2.55 7.05 19.19
C TRP A 162 -1.42 7.66 20.00
N THR A 163 -1.66 8.82 20.66
CA THR A 163 -0.65 9.50 21.48
C THR A 163 -0.46 8.80 22.83
N ASN A 164 -1.55 8.34 23.45
CA ASN A 164 -1.56 7.67 24.76
C ASN A 164 -1.28 6.16 24.68
N LEU A 165 -0.71 5.68 23.57
CA LEU A 165 -0.47 4.26 23.37
C LEU A 165 0.73 3.78 24.20
N ASP A 166 0.51 2.87 25.15
CA ASP A 166 1.60 2.27 25.93
C ASP A 166 2.43 1.29 25.09
N ASP A 167 1.74 0.37 24.41
CA ASP A 167 2.39 -0.68 23.61
C ASP A 167 2.61 -0.24 22.16
N ARG A 168 3.88 -0.02 21.81
CA ARG A 168 4.29 0.32 20.43
C ARG A 168 3.91 -0.77 19.41
N SER A 169 3.86 -2.05 19.80
CA SER A 169 3.59 -3.14 18.86
C SER A 169 2.17 -3.10 18.31
N THR A 170 1.22 -2.64 19.14
CA THR A 170 -0.17 -2.37 18.75
C THR A 170 -0.24 -1.31 17.63
N GLY A 171 0.50 -0.21 17.76
CA GLY A 171 0.57 0.83 16.73
C GLY A 171 1.25 0.37 15.44
N VAL A 172 2.32 -0.44 15.53
CA VAL A 172 2.94 -1.07 14.35
C VAL A 172 1.93 -1.94 13.61
N ARG A 173 1.12 -2.72 14.34
CA ARG A 173 0.10 -3.59 13.73
C ARG A 173 -1.01 -2.80 13.03
N ALA A 174 -1.46 -1.69 13.61
CA ALA A 174 -2.45 -0.82 12.95
C ALA A 174 -1.89 -0.11 11.71
N LEU A 175 -0.65 0.41 11.77
CA LEU A 175 0.00 1.01 10.61
C LEU A 175 0.23 0.00 9.49
N ALA A 176 0.61 -1.24 9.84
CA ALA A 176 0.72 -2.33 8.88
C ALA A 176 -0.65 -2.66 8.26
N ALA A 177 -1.73 -2.62 9.04
CA ALA A 177 -3.08 -2.83 8.52
C ALA A 177 -3.49 -1.74 7.51
N ILE A 178 -3.18 -0.48 7.81
CA ILE A 178 -3.38 0.65 6.88
C ILE A 178 -2.57 0.45 5.59
N THR A 179 -1.31 0.04 5.69
CA THR A 179 -0.48 -0.27 4.51
C THR A 179 -1.04 -1.42 3.68
N VAL A 180 -1.53 -2.48 4.32
CA VAL A 180 -2.17 -3.61 3.65
C VAL A 180 -3.43 -3.18 2.91
N LEU A 181 -4.26 -2.33 3.51
CA LEU A 181 -5.41 -1.76 2.80
C LEU A 181 -4.98 -0.91 1.59
N GLY A 182 -3.89 -0.14 1.75
CA GLY A 182 -3.31 0.69 0.68
C GLY A 182 -2.81 -0.04 -0.55
N SER A 183 -2.71 -1.39 -0.54
CA SER A 183 -2.36 -2.13 -1.75
C SER A 183 -3.53 -2.36 -2.72
N ALA A 184 -4.77 -2.15 -2.26
CA ALA A 184 -5.99 -2.32 -3.07
C ALA A 184 -6.85 -1.05 -3.13
N PHE A 185 -6.79 -0.21 -2.10
CA PHE A 185 -7.66 0.96 -1.94
C PHE A 185 -6.87 2.28 -2.01
N ASP A 186 -7.55 3.35 -2.43
CA ASP A 186 -7.03 4.72 -2.30
C ASP A 186 -7.23 5.19 -0.86
N ILE A 187 -6.23 4.94 -0.01
CA ILE A 187 -6.28 5.27 1.43
C ILE A 187 -5.91 6.73 1.66
N ARG A 188 -6.86 7.48 2.23
CA ARG A 188 -6.69 8.89 2.62
C ARG A 188 -6.67 8.98 4.13
N LEU A 189 -5.61 9.52 4.70
CA LEU A 189 -5.50 9.66 6.16
C LEU A 189 -5.78 11.11 6.58
N VAL A 190 -6.67 11.27 7.55
CA VAL A 190 -6.90 12.54 8.24
C VAL A 190 -6.24 12.44 9.61
N ILE A 191 -5.20 13.25 9.82
CA ILE A 191 -4.30 13.19 10.98
C ILE A 191 -4.19 14.58 11.59
N SER A 192 -4.31 14.69 12.91
CA SER A 192 -4.07 15.96 13.61
C SER A 192 -2.57 16.31 13.64
N PRO A 193 -2.17 17.59 13.70
CA PRO A 193 -0.75 17.98 13.72
C PRO A 193 0.06 17.36 14.87
N GLY A 194 -0.57 17.22 16.04
CA GLY A 194 0.04 16.55 17.20
C GLY A 194 0.31 15.07 16.93
N LEU A 195 -0.67 14.38 16.33
CA LEU A 195 -0.50 12.98 15.94
C LEU A 195 0.52 12.81 14.80
N GLU A 196 0.57 13.72 13.83
CA GLU A 196 1.58 13.71 12.76
C GLU A 196 3.01 13.73 13.35
N THR A 197 3.23 14.62 14.32
CA THR A 197 4.50 14.72 15.04
C THR A 197 4.85 13.43 15.77
N GLU A 198 3.86 12.80 16.42
CA GLU A 198 4.09 11.55 17.13
C GLU A 198 4.32 10.35 16.21
N LEU A 199 3.63 10.27 15.07
CA LEU A 199 3.87 9.23 14.07
C LEU A 199 5.28 9.35 13.49
N ARG A 200 5.72 10.58 13.17
CA ARG A 200 7.08 10.85 12.69
C ARG A 200 8.13 10.44 13.73
N ARG A 201 7.90 10.73 15.01
CA ARG A 201 8.83 10.39 16.11
C ARG A 201 8.88 8.89 16.42
N ARG A 202 7.71 8.25 16.53
CA ARG A 202 7.58 6.87 17.05
C ARG A 202 7.66 5.80 15.95
N TYR A 203 7.30 6.15 14.72
CA TYR A 203 7.28 5.25 13.56
C TYR A 203 7.94 5.89 12.31
N PRO A 204 9.18 6.40 12.41
CA PRO A 204 9.82 7.19 11.35
C PRO A 204 9.88 6.45 10.02
N LYS A 205 10.25 5.15 10.02
CA LYS A 205 10.31 4.35 8.79
C LYS A 205 8.98 4.25 8.04
N TRP A 206 7.88 4.10 8.77
CA TRP A 206 6.55 4.02 8.16
C TRP A 206 6.10 5.39 7.68
N TYR A 207 6.34 6.42 8.50
CA TYR A 207 6.03 7.81 8.16
C TYR A 207 6.76 8.24 6.88
N ASP A 208 8.07 8.04 6.80
CA ASP A 208 8.87 8.43 5.64
C ASP A 208 8.44 7.67 4.37
N ALA A 209 8.09 6.38 4.50
CA ALA A 209 7.69 5.55 3.36
C ALA A 209 6.30 5.86 2.80
N HIS A 210 5.37 6.34 3.63
CA HIS A 210 3.95 6.46 3.24
C HIS A 210 3.38 7.87 3.33
N LEU A 211 3.95 8.74 4.18
CA LEU A 211 3.49 10.12 4.40
C LEU A 211 4.58 11.16 4.09
N GLY A 212 5.86 10.78 4.12
CA GLY A 212 6.98 11.67 3.77
C GLY A 212 7.20 11.85 2.27
N LEU A 213 6.52 11.06 1.44
CA LEU A 213 6.62 11.09 -0.03
C LEU A 213 5.48 11.84 -0.72
N THR A 214 4.45 12.28 0.01
CA THR A 214 3.38 13.09 -0.59
C THR A 214 3.86 14.52 -0.74
N GLU A 215 4.03 14.96 -1.99
CA GLU A 215 4.16 16.38 -2.36
C GLU A 215 2.97 17.12 -1.77
N THR A 216 3.20 17.85 -0.67
CA THR A 216 2.20 18.63 0.08
C THR A 216 0.99 17.83 0.62
N PRO A 217 0.90 17.63 1.95
CA PRO A 217 -0.36 17.19 2.57
C PRO A 217 -1.46 18.22 2.30
N ASP A 218 -2.64 17.77 1.83
CA ASP A 218 -3.86 18.58 1.75
C ASP A 218 -4.27 19.01 3.16
N ARG A 219 -3.74 20.14 3.61
CA ARG A 219 -4.05 20.71 4.93
C ARG A 219 -5.25 21.63 4.81
N SER A 220 -6.24 21.42 5.68
CA SER A 220 -7.18 22.48 6.02
C SER A 220 -6.38 23.64 6.60
N VAL A 221 -6.36 24.78 5.91
CA VAL A 221 -5.71 26.01 6.38
C VAL A 221 -6.51 26.55 7.55
N GLN A 222 -6.17 26.15 8.77
CA GLN A 222 -6.43 26.96 9.94
C GLN A 222 -5.33 28.01 10.02
N GLU A 223 -5.69 29.20 9.57
CA GLU A 223 -4.92 30.42 9.63
C GLU A 223 -4.63 30.76 11.11
N THR A 224 -3.54 30.22 11.63
CA THR A 224 -2.91 30.71 12.85
C THR A 224 -1.45 30.94 12.55
N VAL A 225 -1.16 32.22 12.33
CA VAL A 225 0.19 32.79 12.22
C VAL A 225 0.94 32.47 13.51
N ALA A 226 1.92 31.56 13.42
CA ALA A 226 3.03 31.48 14.36
C ALA A 226 4.24 30.91 13.61
N GLU A 227 5.24 31.78 13.44
CA GLU A 227 6.58 31.49 12.91
C GLU A 227 7.34 30.46 13.76
N ALA A 228 8.38 29.90 13.13
CA ALA A 228 9.44 29.04 13.66
C ALA A 228 9.14 27.53 13.72
N ASP A 229 9.47 26.80 12.65
CA ASP A 229 10.76 26.07 12.54
C ASP A 229 10.72 25.17 11.28
N ARG A 230 10.94 25.76 10.09
CA ARG A 230 11.08 24.99 8.84
C ARG A 230 12.54 24.60 8.72
N SER A 231 12.82 23.30 8.74
CA SER A 231 14.17 22.76 8.49
C SER A 231 14.83 23.48 7.31
N PRO A 232 16.07 24.02 7.46
CA PRO A 232 16.75 24.79 6.41
C PRO A 232 16.80 24.08 5.06
N GLU A 233 16.91 22.75 5.06
CA GLU A 233 16.95 21.92 3.84
C GLU A 233 15.61 21.88 3.08
N VAL A 234 14.49 21.95 3.79
CA VAL A 234 13.14 21.97 3.18
C VAL A 234 12.89 23.34 2.56
N THR A 235 13.26 24.41 3.26
CA THR A 235 13.17 25.79 2.73
C THR A 235 14.04 25.96 1.49
N ARG A 236 15.25 25.36 1.48
CA ARG A 236 16.12 25.32 0.29
C ARG A 236 15.50 24.58 -0.88
N ARG A 237 14.92 23.40 -0.63
CA ARG A 237 14.28 22.61 -1.69
C ARG A 237 13.11 23.37 -2.32
N HIS A 238 12.26 24.00 -1.50
CA HIS A 238 11.17 24.81 -2.00
C HIS A 238 11.62 26.06 -2.76
N ALA A 239 12.72 26.69 -2.34
CA ALA A 239 13.28 27.82 -3.08
C ALA A 239 13.79 27.37 -4.46
N TRP A 240 14.41 26.20 -4.54
CA TRP A 240 14.84 25.62 -5.81
C TRP A 240 13.68 25.26 -6.73
N GLU A 241 12.63 24.61 -6.20
CA GLU A 241 11.42 24.26 -6.96
C GLU A 241 10.73 25.51 -7.52
N ALA A 242 10.56 26.56 -6.71
CA ALA A 242 9.97 27.82 -7.15
C ALA A 242 10.78 28.51 -8.27
N LEU A 243 12.10 28.31 -8.28
CA LEU A 243 12.98 28.82 -9.35
C LEU A 243 12.90 28.00 -10.64
N GLN A 244 12.56 26.71 -10.57
CA GLN A 244 12.39 25.86 -11.77
C GLN A 244 11.16 26.25 -12.60
N GLU A 245 10.14 26.80 -11.95
CA GLU A 245 8.95 27.36 -12.63
C GLU A 245 9.25 28.67 -13.38
N LEU A 246 10.44 29.24 -13.19
CA LEU A 246 10.89 30.44 -13.89
C LEU A 246 11.88 30.06 -15.01
N PRO A 247 11.49 30.22 -16.29
CA PRO A 247 12.42 29.96 -17.40
C PRO A 247 13.70 30.77 -17.27
N GLU A 248 14.85 30.15 -17.53
CA GLU A 248 16.15 30.82 -17.51
C GLU A 248 16.16 32.07 -18.41
N GLY A 249 16.70 33.17 -17.91
CA GLY A 249 16.72 34.44 -18.63
C GLY A 249 15.36 35.15 -18.75
N SER A 250 14.30 34.64 -18.09
CA SER A 250 13.02 35.32 -18.04
C SER A 250 13.10 36.65 -17.28
N GLY A 251 12.24 37.59 -17.64
CA GLY A 251 12.12 38.86 -16.93
C GLY A 251 11.68 38.71 -15.47
N ARG A 252 11.12 37.56 -15.07
CA ARG A 252 10.77 37.25 -13.69
C ARG A 252 12.01 36.98 -12.82
N LEU A 253 12.97 36.21 -13.32
CA LEU A 253 14.25 36.00 -12.64
C LEU A 253 15.05 37.29 -12.49
N ARG A 254 15.08 38.12 -13.54
CA ARG A 254 15.72 39.44 -13.49
C ARG A 254 15.05 40.36 -12.47
N LEU A 255 13.72 40.36 -12.43
CA LEU A 255 12.97 41.16 -11.46
C LEU A 255 13.20 40.67 -10.04
N LEU A 256 13.21 39.34 -9.81
CA LEU A 256 13.49 38.73 -8.52
C LEU A 256 14.89 39.08 -8.00
N GLY A 257 15.92 38.97 -8.86
CA GLY A 257 17.31 39.30 -8.50
C GLY A 257 17.60 40.79 -8.30
N ASN A 258 16.69 41.69 -8.69
CA ASN A 258 16.81 43.14 -8.47
C ASN A 258 16.00 43.67 -7.28
N LEU A 259 15.30 42.78 -6.56
CA LEU A 259 14.67 43.14 -5.29
C LEU A 259 15.71 43.11 -4.16
N SER A 260 15.62 44.07 -3.25
CA SER A 260 16.56 44.15 -2.12
C SER A 260 16.34 43.01 -1.14
N VAL A 261 17.41 42.29 -0.82
CA VAL A 261 17.45 41.19 0.18
C VAL A 261 16.80 41.60 1.50
N ASP A 262 17.04 42.84 1.95
CA ASP A 262 16.56 43.38 3.24
C ASP A 262 15.64 44.60 3.08
N GLY A 263 15.02 44.78 1.91
CA GLY A 263 14.21 45.97 1.64
C GLY A 263 12.98 45.71 0.80
N TYR A 264 12.22 46.78 0.59
CA TYR A 264 11.12 46.83 -0.36
C TYR A 264 11.46 47.79 -1.50
N ARG A 265 10.84 47.60 -2.66
CA ARG A 265 10.87 48.55 -3.77
C ARG A 265 9.47 48.85 -4.26
N ASP A 266 9.20 50.13 -4.53
CA ASP A 266 7.90 50.55 -5.06
C ASP A 266 7.75 50.11 -6.51
N TYR A 267 6.52 49.76 -6.90
CA TYR A 267 6.19 49.40 -8.28
C TYR A 267 6.54 50.50 -9.28
N ARG A 268 6.49 51.76 -8.83
CA ARG A 268 6.89 52.90 -9.66
C ARG A 268 8.37 52.84 -9.99
N ASP A 269 9.20 52.57 -9.00
CA ASP A 269 10.66 52.52 -9.16
C ASP A 269 11.05 51.30 -10.01
N LEU A 270 10.44 50.13 -9.75
CA LEU A 270 10.63 48.93 -10.57
C LEU A 270 10.23 49.12 -12.04
N LYS A 271 9.27 50.00 -12.33
CA LYS A 271 8.84 50.33 -13.71
C LYS A 271 9.74 51.35 -14.40
N GLN A 272 10.51 52.11 -13.65
CA GLN A 272 11.40 53.17 -14.13
C GLN A 272 12.87 52.71 -14.18
N ASP A 273 13.16 51.54 -13.64
CA ASP A 273 14.49 50.94 -13.59
C ASP A 273 14.78 50.14 -14.88
N ASP A 274 15.42 50.81 -15.83
CA ASP A 274 15.79 50.23 -17.13
C ASP A 274 16.91 49.17 -16.98
N GLU A 275 17.65 49.15 -15.86
CA GLU A 275 18.75 48.19 -15.62
C GLU A 275 18.23 46.77 -15.36
N ILE A 276 16.99 46.63 -14.87
CA ILE A 276 16.31 45.32 -14.67
C ILE A 276 16.07 44.61 -16.03
N GLY A 277 16.06 45.35 -17.13
CA GLY A 277 15.85 44.79 -18.47
C GLY A 277 14.46 44.19 -18.67
N VAL A 278 13.45 44.73 -17.98
CA VAL A 278 12.02 44.33 -18.03
C VAL A 278 11.18 45.52 -18.48
N LYS A 279 10.20 45.29 -19.37
CA LYS A 279 9.31 46.37 -19.82
C LYS A 279 8.42 46.85 -18.66
N SER A 280 8.22 48.15 -18.52
CA SER A 280 7.37 48.75 -17.46
C SER A 280 5.94 48.17 -17.41
N GLY A 281 5.37 47.81 -18.57
CA GLY A 281 4.06 47.16 -18.67
C GLY A 281 4.00 45.72 -18.14
N THR A 282 5.13 45.02 -18.06
CA THR A 282 5.21 43.61 -17.61
C THR A 282 5.59 43.46 -16.15
N VAL A 283 6.16 44.50 -15.52
CA VAL A 283 6.55 44.49 -14.10
C VAL A 283 5.40 44.06 -13.21
N GLY A 284 4.21 44.64 -13.37
CA GLY A 284 3.07 44.32 -12.52
C GLY A 284 2.63 42.85 -12.63
N ARG A 285 2.69 42.28 -13.83
CA ARG A 285 2.37 40.86 -14.05
C ARG A 285 3.44 39.96 -13.42
N TYR A 286 4.72 40.30 -13.58
CA TYR A 286 5.80 39.49 -13.03
C TYR A 286 5.87 39.52 -11.52
N VAL A 287 5.61 40.66 -10.86
CA VAL A 287 5.54 40.69 -9.39
C VAL A 287 4.38 39.82 -8.89
N LEU A 288 3.23 39.80 -9.57
CA LEU A 288 2.11 38.92 -9.21
C LEU A 288 2.48 37.44 -9.41
N ASP A 289 3.13 37.09 -10.53
CA ASP A 289 3.59 35.73 -10.77
C ASP A 289 4.63 35.29 -9.69
N LEU A 290 5.49 36.22 -9.22
CA LEU A 290 6.45 35.95 -8.14
C LEU A 290 5.81 35.89 -6.74
N GLU A 291 4.73 36.63 -6.51
CA GLU A 291 3.90 36.53 -5.29
C GLU A 291 3.16 35.18 -5.24
N GLU A 292 2.65 34.71 -6.38
CA GLU A 292 2.02 33.39 -6.52
C GLU A 292 2.99 32.24 -6.21
N LEU A 293 4.25 32.38 -6.61
CA LEU A 293 5.33 31.44 -6.25
C LEU A 293 5.85 31.61 -4.80
N GLY A 294 5.28 32.55 -4.03
CA GLY A 294 5.68 32.80 -2.64
C GLY A 294 7.07 33.42 -2.47
N LEU A 295 7.70 33.90 -3.55
CA LEU A 295 9.05 34.49 -3.54
C LEU A 295 9.00 35.99 -3.18
N VAL A 296 7.89 36.66 -3.47
CA VAL A 296 7.72 38.09 -3.24
C VAL A 296 6.44 38.35 -2.46
N SER A 297 6.45 39.35 -1.58
CA SER A 297 5.27 39.87 -0.88
C SER A 297 4.95 41.26 -1.40
N ILE A 298 3.66 41.55 -1.62
CA ILE A 298 3.21 42.88 -2.04
C ILE A 298 2.49 43.58 -0.88
N ASP A 299 3.04 44.71 -0.45
CA ASP A 299 2.33 45.64 0.41
C ASP A 299 1.44 46.56 -0.46
N ARG A 300 0.14 46.54 -0.14
CA ARG A 300 -0.93 47.27 -0.84
C ARG A 300 -1.51 48.40 0.02
N CYS A 301 -1.02 48.60 1.24
CA CYS A 301 -1.56 49.57 2.19
C CYS A 301 -1.06 51.00 1.95
N GLY A 302 0.02 51.16 1.18
CA GLY A 302 0.62 52.45 0.83
C GLY A 302 -0.05 53.19 -0.33
N LYS A 303 0.44 54.42 -0.59
CA LYS A 303 0.03 55.23 -1.77
C LYS A 303 0.41 54.56 -3.10
N TYR A 304 1.45 53.73 -3.08
CA TYR A 304 1.90 52.89 -4.17
C TYR A 304 2.10 51.47 -3.64
N ASN A 305 1.84 50.47 -4.48
CA ASN A 305 2.17 49.09 -4.14
C ASN A 305 3.70 48.95 -4.08
N SER A 306 4.20 48.23 -3.09
CA SER A 306 5.62 47.91 -2.95
C SER A 306 5.82 46.40 -2.88
N ALA A 307 6.96 45.94 -3.36
CA ALA A 307 7.34 44.53 -3.40
C ALA A 307 8.58 44.30 -2.55
N SER A 308 8.58 43.25 -1.73
CA SER A 308 9.73 42.81 -0.94
C SER A 308 9.91 41.30 -1.07
N LEU A 309 11.16 40.83 -0.91
CA LEU A 309 11.43 39.39 -0.88
C LEU A 309 10.84 38.76 0.38
N THR A 310 10.22 37.60 0.23
CA THR A 310 9.89 36.74 1.38
C THR A 310 11.15 36.04 1.88
N SER A 311 11.09 35.36 3.03
CA SER A 311 12.22 34.53 3.50
C SER A 311 12.62 33.45 2.47
N LEU A 312 11.66 32.96 1.68
CA LEU A 312 11.91 32.00 0.58
C LEU A 312 12.58 32.70 -0.61
N GLY A 313 12.08 33.87 -1.02
CA GLY A 313 12.65 34.66 -2.11
C GLY A 313 14.07 35.14 -1.83
N ARG A 314 14.36 35.48 -0.57
CA ARG A 314 15.71 35.84 -0.14
C ARG A 314 16.68 34.69 -0.33
N LEU A 315 16.32 33.52 0.20
CA LEU A 315 17.12 32.31 0.10
C LEU A 315 17.27 31.86 -1.38
N ALA A 316 16.22 32.02 -2.19
CA ALA A 316 16.26 31.79 -3.64
C ALA A 316 17.31 32.68 -4.33
N VAL A 317 17.28 33.99 -4.06
CA VAL A 317 18.23 34.95 -4.65
C VAL A 317 19.66 34.72 -4.16
N GLU A 318 19.84 34.49 -2.86
CA GLU A 318 21.17 34.35 -2.25
C GLU A 318 21.87 33.04 -2.59
N GLU A 319 21.16 31.91 -2.62
CA GLU A 319 21.79 30.59 -2.79
C GLU A 319 21.76 30.06 -4.22
N PHE A 320 20.83 30.52 -5.07
CA PHE A 320 20.56 29.86 -6.35
C PHE A 320 20.58 30.78 -7.58
N VAL A 321 20.47 32.10 -7.42
CA VAL A 321 20.46 33.05 -8.55
C VAL A 321 21.84 33.69 -8.68
N THR A 322 22.48 33.52 -9.84
CA THR A 322 23.78 34.16 -10.13
C THR A 322 23.60 35.62 -10.53
N GLU A 323 24.69 36.40 -10.50
CA GLU A 323 24.72 37.79 -11.00
C GLU A 323 24.22 37.95 -12.45
N ASP A 324 24.39 36.92 -13.30
CA ASP A 324 23.86 36.88 -14.68
C ASP A 324 22.36 36.45 -14.80
N TYR A 325 21.63 36.40 -13.68
CA TYR A 325 20.22 35.97 -13.58
C TYR A 325 19.95 34.54 -14.11
N ARG A 326 20.90 33.63 -13.85
CA ARG A 326 20.77 32.19 -14.10
C ARG A 326 20.58 31.46 -12.78
N THR A 327 19.95 30.29 -12.84
CA THR A 327 19.75 29.42 -11.69
C THR A 327 20.85 28.35 -11.64
N ILE A 328 21.55 28.23 -10.51
CA ILE A 328 22.57 27.19 -10.30
C ILE A 328 22.23 26.43 -9.02
N HIS A 329 22.20 25.10 -9.10
CA HIS A 329 22.00 24.26 -7.93
C HIS A 329 23.26 24.29 -7.01
N PRO A 330 23.14 24.33 -5.67
CA PRO A 330 24.29 24.39 -4.76
C PRO A 330 25.21 23.17 -4.85
N ALA A 331 24.64 21.99 -5.17
CA ALA A 331 25.44 20.79 -5.44
C ALA A 331 26.17 20.83 -6.81
N GLN A 332 25.85 21.79 -7.68
CA GLN A 332 26.55 22.05 -8.94
C GLN A 332 27.53 23.22 -8.83
N SER A 333 27.32 24.18 -7.92
CA SER A 333 28.28 25.27 -7.69
C SER A 333 29.57 24.81 -6.99
N THR A 334 29.56 23.62 -6.38
CA THR A 334 30.71 22.95 -5.76
C THR A 334 31.55 22.11 -6.72
N LEU A 335 31.11 21.96 -7.98
CA LEU A 335 31.94 21.42 -9.04
C LEU A 335 32.89 22.52 -9.51
N GLU A 336 33.95 22.76 -8.75
CA GLU A 336 35.10 23.48 -9.27
C GLU A 336 35.54 22.83 -10.58
N THR A 337 35.86 23.69 -11.55
CA THR A 337 36.31 23.43 -12.91
C THR A 337 37.66 22.71 -12.95
N ALA A 338 37.80 21.57 -12.28
CA ALA A 338 38.87 20.62 -12.50
C ALA A 338 38.43 19.68 -13.63
N LEU A 339 38.69 20.11 -14.87
CA LEU A 339 38.69 19.22 -16.03
C LEU A 339 39.45 17.94 -15.64
N THR A 340 38.75 16.82 -15.71
CA THR A 340 39.25 15.49 -15.39
C THR A 340 40.60 15.25 -16.04
N LEU A 341 41.66 15.15 -15.23
CA LEU A 341 42.84 14.40 -15.64
C LEU A 341 42.37 12.95 -15.83
N THR A 342 42.50 12.45 -17.06
CA THR A 342 42.13 11.09 -17.47
C THR A 342 42.75 10.05 -16.53
N PRO A 343 41.96 9.19 -15.87
CA PRO A 343 42.50 8.11 -15.09
C PRO A 343 42.67 6.87 -15.99
N GLN A 344 43.81 6.73 -16.66
CA GLN A 344 44.24 5.40 -17.09
C GLN A 344 45.74 5.31 -17.30
N SER A 345 46.44 4.65 -16.35
CA SER A 345 47.86 4.30 -16.46
C SER A 345 48.10 2.80 -16.63
N ASP A 346 47.06 1.95 -16.61
CA ASP A 346 47.24 0.51 -16.68
C ASP A 346 46.51 -0.10 -17.89
N ALA A 347 47.30 -0.54 -18.85
CA ALA A 347 46.89 -1.31 -20.01
C ALA A 347 46.61 -2.76 -19.60
N GLY A 348 45.35 -3.08 -19.30
CA GLY A 348 44.88 -4.46 -19.17
C GLY A 348 44.85 -5.15 -20.53
N THR A 349 45.67 -6.18 -20.71
CA THR A 349 45.71 -7.00 -21.93
C THR A 349 44.43 -7.83 -22.09
N VAL A 350 43.75 -7.68 -23.22
CA VAL A 350 42.54 -8.45 -23.59
C VAL A 350 42.96 -9.75 -24.28
N TYR A 351 42.61 -10.90 -23.70
CA TYR A 351 42.72 -12.19 -24.41
C TYR A 351 41.51 -12.40 -25.33
N ARG A 352 41.80 -12.70 -26.60
CA ARG A 352 40.82 -13.00 -27.64
C ARG A 352 40.33 -14.43 -27.47
N ALA A 353 39.04 -14.63 -27.24
CA ALA A 353 38.42 -15.94 -27.37
C ALA A 353 38.36 -16.32 -28.86
N GLN A 354 39.18 -17.27 -29.29
CA GLN A 354 38.98 -17.96 -30.57
C GLN A 354 38.20 -19.24 -30.33
N ALA A 355 37.04 -19.32 -31.00
CA ALA A 355 36.30 -20.55 -31.19
C ALA A 355 36.84 -21.33 -32.39
N SER A 356 36.47 -22.62 -32.43
CA SER A 356 36.68 -23.67 -33.44
C SER A 356 37.98 -24.47 -33.31
N THR A 357 38.05 -25.79 -33.51
CA THR A 357 37.11 -26.90 -33.73
C THR A 357 37.97 -28.18 -33.71
N GLU A 358 37.35 -29.34 -33.49
CA GLU A 358 37.86 -30.70 -33.81
C GLU A 358 38.89 -31.39 -32.90
N GLY A 359 38.62 -32.68 -32.65
CA GLY A 359 39.67 -33.66 -32.36
C GLY A 359 39.46 -34.48 -31.08
N GLY A 360 38.49 -35.38 -31.08
CA GLY A 360 38.43 -36.46 -30.09
C GLY A 360 39.68 -37.33 -30.13
N GLY A 361 40.15 -37.75 -28.96
CA GLY A 361 41.31 -38.63 -28.82
C GLY A 361 41.41 -39.20 -27.42
N TRP A 362 40.60 -40.22 -27.15
CA TRP A 362 40.83 -41.15 -26.05
C TRP A 362 42.18 -41.85 -26.27
N VAL A 363 43.11 -41.68 -25.34
CA VAL A 363 44.16 -42.68 -25.10
C VAL A 363 44.21 -42.95 -23.61
N THR A 364 43.63 -44.08 -23.25
CA THR A 364 43.88 -44.85 -22.04
C THR A 364 45.35 -45.25 -21.98
N SER A 365 46.00 -45.07 -20.84
CA SER A 365 47.20 -45.82 -20.49
C SER A 365 47.25 -46.03 -18.99
N ASP A 366 46.89 -47.27 -18.69
CA ASP A 366 46.97 -48.00 -17.44
C ASP A 366 48.39 -47.98 -16.85
N SER A 367 48.50 -47.83 -15.53
CA SER A 367 49.73 -48.06 -14.76
C SER A 367 49.37 -48.39 -13.32
N ASN A 368 48.91 -49.62 -13.15
CA ASN A 368 48.72 -50.28 -11.87
C ASN A 368 50.07 -50.72 -11.27
N ARG A 369 50.42 -50.30 -10.04
CA ARG A 369 51.30 -51.08 -9.15
C ARG A 369 51.21 -50.70 -7.66
N ARG A 370 50.72 -51.69 -6.89
CA ARG A 370 51.09 -52.11 -5.52
C ARG A 370 50.58 -51.25 -4.35
N ARG A 371 49.53 -51.71 -3.67
CA ARG A 371 49.52 -52.65 -2.51
C ARG A 371 49.99 -52.01 -1.20
N LEU A 372 49.02 -51.74 -0.33
CA LEU A 372 49.02 -52.22 1.06
C LEU A 372 47.57 -52.59 1.43
N ALA A 373 47.39 -53.84 1.82
CA ALA A 373 46.14 -54.41 2.30
C ALA A 373 46.14 -54.44 3.83
N ARG A 374 44.97 -54.18 4.43
CA ARG A 374 44.43 -54.76 5.67
C ARG A 374 43.02 -54.21 5.82
N ASP A 375 42.02 -54.94 5.35
CA ASP A 375 41.29 -56.02 6.04
C ASP A 375 39.99 -55.49 6.65
N ASN A 376 38.93 -55.73 5.88
CA ASN A 376 37.53 -55.80 6.28
C ASN A 376 37.32 -56.86 7.36
N ARG A 377 36.34 -56.65 8.25
CA ARG A 377 35.22 -57.60 8.47
C ARG A 377 34.23 -57.10 9.54
N LEU A 378 33.03 -56.77 9.06
CA LEU A 378 31.73 -57.16 9.66
C LEU A 378 31.69 -58.71 9.79
N PRO A 379 30.84 -59.37 10.63
CA PRO A 379 29.37 -59.28 10.45
C PRO A 379 28.42 -59.68 11.61
N SER A 380 27.13 -59.33 11.41
CA SER A 380 25.88 -60.09 11.63
C SER A 380 25.59 -60.84 12.95
N GLU A 381 24.37 -60.63 13.51
CA GLU A 381 23.27 -61.62 13.64
C GLU A 381 22.14 -61.08 14.56
N ARG A 382 20.89 -60.93 14.06
CA ARG A 382 19.73 -61.86 14.13
C ARG A 382 19.15 -62.18 15.53
N ARG A 383 17.87 -61.79 15.74
CA ARG A 383 16.74 -62.52 16.41
C ARG A 383 15.51 -61.58 16.42
N GLN A 384 14.47 -61.74 15.61
CA GLN A 384 13.33 -62.69 15.60
C GLN A 384 12.44 -62.76 16.88
N LEU A 385 11.20 -62.26 16.70
CA LEU A 385 9.87 -62.84 17.04
C LEU A 385 9.46 -63.09 18.50
N ARG A 386 8.37 -62.45 18.99
CA ARG A 386 6.97 -62.97 18.96
C ARG A 386 5.94 -62.08 19.72
N PRO A 387 4.61 -62.28 19.48
CA PRO A 387 3.48 -61.38 19.77
C PRO A 387 2.56 -61.87 20.92
N VAL A 388 1.41 -61.20 21.16
CA VAL A 388 0.10 -61.60 21.81
C VAL A 388 -0.52 -60.33 22.45
N ALA A 389 -1.82 -59.95 22.40
CA ALA A 389 -3.10 -60.67 22.26
C ALA A 389 -4.20 -59.82 21.55
N GLN A 390 -5.23 -60.51 21.06
CA GLN A 390 -6.48 -59.98 20.50
C GLN A 390 -7.68 -60.17 21.47
N ARG A 391 -8.66 -59.23 21.35
CA ARG A 391 -10.15 -59.38 21.47
C ARG A 391 -10.80 -59.62 22.86
N PRO A 392 -12.14 -59.39 23.07
CA PRO A 392 -13.28 -59.28 22.11
C PRO A 392 -14.26 -58.07 22.32
N LEU A 393 -14.95 -57.57 21.29
CA LEU A 393 -16.34 -57.88 20.84
C LEU A 393 -17.44 -58.03 21.92
N ARG A 394 -18.39 -57.07 21.94
CA ARG A 394 -19.83 -57.28 22.21
C ARG A 394 -20.67 -56.31 21.36
N GLY A 395 -21.44 -56.86 20.42
CA GLY A 395 -22.67 -56.23 19.91
C GLY A 395 -23.89 -56.74 20.70
N PRO A 396 -25.10 -56.79 20.11
CA PRO A 396 -25.98 -55.66 19.79
C PRO A 396 -27.36 -55.80 20.49
N ARG A 397 -28.17 -54.72 20.55
CA ARG A 397 -29.63 -54.84 20.76
C ARG A 397 -30.43 -53.87 19.88
N ARG A 398 -31.05 -54.48 18.87
CA ARG A 398 -32.40 -54.24 18.29
C ARG A 398 -33.45 -53.96 19.40
N LEU A 399 -34.64 -53.37 19.22
CA LEU A 399 -35.62 -53.32 18.12
C LEU A 399 -36.79 -52.40 18.55
N GLY A 400 -37.53 -51.86 17.58
CA GLY A 400 -38.96 -51.54 17.68
C GLY A 400 -39.27 -50.04 17.70
N ASN A 401 -40.26 -49.51 16.99
CA ASN A 401 -41.23 -50.05 16.04
C ASN A 401 -41.86 -48.83 15.34
N ALA A 402 -42.09 -48.91 14.03
CA ALA A 402 -43.03 -48.03 13.33
C ALA A 402 -44.48 -48.32 13.77
N PRO A 403 -45.43 -47.44 13.46
CA PRO A 403 -46.24 -47.73 12.28
C PRO A 403 -46.54 -46.51 11.39
N ALA A 404 -47.11 -46.82 10.23
CA ALA A 404 -47.26 -45.99 9.05
C ALA A 404 -48.69 -45.42 8.86
N ILE A 405 -48.78 -44.26 8.18
CA ILE A 405 -49.82 -43.82 7.17
C ILE A 405 -51.24 -43.49 7.73
N PRO A 406 -52.04 -42.50 7.21
CA PRO A 406 -52.19 -42.09 5.80
C PRO A 406 -52.32 -40.59 5.42
N CYS A 407 -52.25 -40.41 4.10
CA CYS A 407 -52.55 -39.29 3.21
C CYS A 407 -53.93 -38.62 3.35
N TRP A 408 -54.02 -37.28 3.13
CA TRP A 408 -54.79 -36.52 2.09
C TRP A 408 -55.02 -35.04 2.50
N PRO A 409 -55.19 -34.10 1.54
CA PRO A 409 -55.08 -32.65 1.74
C PRO A 409 -56.43 -31.93 1.90
N PRO A 410 -56.48 -30.65 2.32
CA PRO A 410 -57.64 -29.80 2.09
C PRO A 410 -57.48 -28.84 0.89
N LYS A 411 -58.56 -28.75 0.11
CA LYS A 411 -58.87 -27.84 -0.99
C LYS A 411 -58.91 -26.35 -0.57
N PRO A 412 -58.86 -25.42 -1.54
CA PRO A 412 -58.90 -23.97 -1.30
C PRO A 412 -60.30 -23.49 -0.90
N ARG A 413 -60.37 -22.34 -0.22
CA ARG A 413 -61.59 -21.55 -0.11
C ARG A 413 -61.46 -20.28 -0.94
N SER A 414 -62.54 -20.08 -1.68
CA SER A 414 -63.08 -18.96 -2.46
C SER A 414 -62.53 -17.56 -2.23
#